data_AF-A0A4U9HCT6-F1
#
_entry.id   AF-A0A4U9HCT6-F1
#
_cell.length_a   1.000
_cell.length_b   1.000
_cell.length_c   1.000
_cell.angle_alpha   90.00
_cell.angle_beta   90.00
_cell.angle_gamma   90.00
#
_symmetry.space_group_name_H-M   'P 1'
#
loop_
_entity.id
_entity.type
_entity.pdbx_description
1 polymer ?
#
loop_
_entity_poly.entity_id
_entity_poly.type
_entity_poly.pdbx_seq_one_letter_code
_entity_poly.pdbx_strand_id
1 'polypeptide(L)'
;MLFSAGMGIGLMFFGVAEPVMHYLSPPVGTPETVEAAKQAMRLTFFHWGLHAWAIYAIVALILAFFSYRHGLPLTLRSALYPIIGDRIYGPLGHAVDIFAVIGTVFGVATSLGYGVLQVNAGLNHLFGLPINETVQVVLIVVITGLATAVGGVRSG
;
A
#
# COMPACT_ATOMS: atom_id res chain seq x y z
N MET A 1 5.62 8.71 -13.50
CA MET A 1 4.55 8.58 -12.49
C MET A 1 4.51 7.22 -11.77
N LEU A 2 5.13 6.15 -12.29
CA LEU A 2 5.06 4.80 -11.66
C LEU A 2 5.77 4.72 -10.29
N PHE A 3 7.01 5.20 -10.20
CA PHE A 3 7.77 5.23 -8.95
C PHE A 3 7.11 6.10 -7.88
N SER A 4 6.61 7.27 -8.25
CA SER A 4 5.91 8.17 -7.32
C SER A 4 4.57 7.62 -6.82
N ALA A 5 3.93 6.71 -7.56
CA ALA A 5 2.65 6.11 -7.18
C ALA A 5 2.81 4.86 -6.30
N GLY A 6 3.88 4.08 -6.49
CA GLY A 6 4.12 2.83 -5.74
C GLY A 6 5.07 2.95 -4.55
N MET A 7 5.95 3.95 -4.53
CA MET A 7 6.92 4.16 -3.44
C MET A 7 6.28 4.98 -2.30
N GLY A 8 5.52 4.30 -1.44
CA GLY A 8 4.79 4.93 -0.33
C GLY A 8 5.49 4.84 1.04
N ILE A 9 4.71 5.07 2.10
CA ILE A 9 5.11 4.94 3.51
C ILE A 9 5.73 3.57 3.81
N GLY A 10 5.27 2.52 3.15
CA GLY A 10 5.78 1.16 3.32
C GLY A 10 7.30 1.07 3.16
N LEU A 11 7.91 1.76 2.19
CA LEU A 11 9.36 1.74 2.01
C LEU A 11 10.10 2.58 3.06
N MET A 12 9.50 3.69 3.51
CA MET A 12 10.07 4.52 4.57
C MET A 12 10.07 3.80 5.93
N PHE A 13 9.07 2.95 6.16
CA PHE A 13 8.92 2.19 7.40
C PHE A 13 9.71 0.86 7.33
N PHE A 14 9.39 0.01 6.36
CA PHE A 14 9.94 -1.34 6.24
C PHE A 14 11.28 -1.41 5.53
N GLY A 15 11.69 -0.36 4.79
CA GLY A 15 13.00 -0.35 4.12
C GLY A 15 14.18 -0.50 5.07
N VAL A 16 14.03 -0.05 6.32
CA VAL A 16 15.01 -0.30 7.40
C VAL A 16 14.52 -1.39 8.34
N ALA A 17 13.25 -1.35 8.75
CA ALA A 17 12.75 -2.27 9.78
C ALA A 17 12.81 -3.74 9.35
N GLU A 18 12.43 -4.06 8.11
CA GLU A 18 12.31 -5.46 7.67
C GLU A 18 13.66 -6.18 7.54
N PRO A 19 14.70 -5.61 6.89
CA PRO A 19 16.03 -6.23 6.89
C PRO A 19 16.58 -6.44 8.31
N VAL A 20 16.38 -5.46 9.21
CA VAL A 20 16.85 -5.54 10.59
C VAL A 20 16.10 -6.64 11.35
N MET A 21 14.78 -6.72 11.21
CA MET A 21 13.98 -7.79 11.83
C MET A 21 14.42 -9.17 11.34
N HIS A 22 14.62 -9.35 10.03
CA HIS A 22 15.09 -10.62 9.47
C HIS A 22 16.54 -10.96 9.84
N TYR A 23 17.37 -9.97 10.17
CA TYR A 23 18.74 -10.20 10.63
C TYR A 23 18.79 -10.62 12.11
N LEU A 24 17.97 -9.99 12.96
CA LEU A 24 17.87 -10.28 14.40
C LEU A 24 17.06 -11.54 14.70
N SER A 25 16.13 -11.91 13.82
CA SER A 25 15.28 -13.09 13.98
C SER A 25 15.05 -13.73 12.62
N PRO A 26 16.10 -14.33 12.02
CA PRO A 26 15.98 -14.98 10.72
C PRO A 26 15.04 -16.18 10.80
N PRO A 27 14.24 -16.45 9.74
CA PRO A 27 13.36 -17.62 9.70
C PRO A 27 14.12 -18.95 9.80
N VAL A 28 15.38 -18.96 9.35
CA VAL A 28 16.28 -20.10 9.35
C VAL A 28 17.70 -19.64 9.63
N GLY A 29 18.47 -20.45 10.36
CA GLY A 29 19.87 -20.16 10.67
C GLY A 29 20.08 -19.34 11.94
N THR A 30 21.34 -19.01 12.22
CA THR A 30 21.73 -18.25 13.41
C THR A 30 21.59 -16.75 13.19
N PRO A 31 20.91 -16.03 14.09
CA PRO A 31 20.81 -14.57 14.05
C PRO A 31 22.18 -13.88 14.03
N GLU A 32 22.18 -12.62 13.59
CA GLU A 32 23.31 -11.72 13.72
C GLU A 32 24.61 -12.12 12.97
N THR A 33 24.52 -13.09 12.06
CA THR A 33 25.67 -13.53 11.23
C THR A 33 25.71 -12.85 9.86
N VAL A 34 26.88 -12.85 9.20
CA VAL A 34 27.02 -12.36 7.82
C VAL A 34 26.06 -13.09 6.87
N GLU A 35 25.82 -14.38 7.08
CA GLU A 35 24.86 -15.14 6.29
C GLU A 35 23.41 -14.74 6.57
N ALA A 36 23.05 -14.48 7.83
CA ALA A 36 21.74 -13.93 8.18
C ALA A 36 21.51 -12.55 7.52
N ALA A 37 22.53 -11.69 7.47
CA ALA A 37 22.42 -10.38 6.81
C ALA A 37 22.14 -10.52 5.30
N LYS A 38 22.83 -11.46 4.62
CA LYS A 38 22.58 -11.76 3.21
C LYS A 38 21.16 -12.31 3.00
N GLN A 39 20.69 -13.19 3.87
CA GLN A 39 19.35 -13.76 3.79
C GLN A 39 18.26 -12.71 4.05
N ALA A 40 18.46 -11.83 5.03
CA ALA A 40 17.55 -10.73 5.34
C ALA A 40 17.33 -9.81 4.14
N MET A 41 18.41 -9.42 3.45
CA MET A 41 18.30 -8.62 2.22
C MET A 41 17.59 -9.37 1.09
N ARG A 42 17.86 -10.67 0.92
CA ARG A 42 17.16 -11.49 -0.09
C ARG A 42 15.66 -11.56 0.15
N LEU A 43 15.23 -11.75 1.40
CA LEU A 43 13.82 -11.77 1.79
C LEU A 43 13.16 -10.40 1.54
N THR A 44 13.83 -9.32 1.93
CA THR A 44 13.33 -7.96 1.71
C THR A 44 13.16 -7.68 0.20
N PHE A 45 14.14 -8.05 -0.63
CA PHE A 45 14.02 -7.93 -2.09
C PHE A 45 12.93 -8.82 -2.67
N PHE A 46 12.65 -9.98 -2.06
CA PHE A 46 11.54 -10.83 -2.50
C PHE A 46 10.19 -10.16 -2.24
N HIS A 47 9.99 -9.57 -1.05
CA HIS A 47 8.74 -8.90 -0.70
C HIS A 47 8.50 -7.60 -1.47
N TRP A 48 9.55 -6.80 -1.71
CA TRP A 48 9.43 -5.47 -2.34
C TRP A 48 9.85 -5.43 -3.81
N GLY A 49 10.35 -6.55 -4.34
CA GLY A 49 10.81 -6.68 -5.72
C GLY A 49 9.72 -7.16 -6.67
N LEU A 50 10.12 -7.96 -7.64
CA LEU A 50 9.28 -8.35 -8.79
C LEU A 50 7.94 -8.96 -8.39
N HIS A 51 7.87 -9.69 -7.28
CA HIS A 51 6.64 -10.35 -6.84
C HIS A 51 5.50 -9.35 -6.59
N ALA A 52 5.76 -8.29 -5.81
CA ALA A 52 4.77 -7.25 -5.54
C ALA A 52 4.39 -6.48 -6.82
N TRP A 53 5.38 -6.10 -7.62
CA TRP A 53 5.15 -5.34 -8.85
C TRP A 53 4.42 -6.13 -9.93
N ALA A 54 4.60 -7.45 -10.00
CA ALA A 54 3.91 -8.31 -10.95
C ALA A 54 2.39 -8.28 -10.72
N ILE A 55 1.94 -8.27 -9.47
CA ILE A 55 0.52 -8.17 -9.11
C ILE A 55 -0.07 -6.85 -9.65
N TYR A 56 0.63 -5.74 -9.43
CA TYR A 56 0.20 -4.43 -9.96
C TYR A 56 0.19 -4.40 -11.49
N ALA A 57 1.20 -4.96 -12.13
CA ALA A 57 1.29 -5.02 -13.59
C ALA A 57 0.13 -5.80 -14.20
N ILE A 58 -0.24 -6.94 -13.62
CA ILE A 58 -1.37 -7.77 -14.07
C ILE A 58 -2.69 -6.99 -13.97
N VAL A 59 -2.98 -6.39 -12.80
CA VAL A 59 -4.22 -5.63 -12.61
C VAL A 59 -4.27 -4.41 -13.54
N ALA A 60 -3.17 -3.67 -13.67
CA ALA A 60 -3.07 -2.53 -14.57
C ALA A 60 -3.31 -2.94 -16.03
N LEU A 61 -2.73 -4.06 -16.48
CA LEU A 61 -2.92 -4.58 -17.83
C LEU A 61 -4.37 -4.96 -18.10
N ILE A 62 -5.02 -5.65 -17.16
CA ILE A 62 -6.43 -6.05 -17.27
C ILE A 62 -7.32 -4.80 -17.44
N LEU A 63 -7.17 -3.81 -16.55
CA LEU A 63 -7.96 -2.59 -16.59
C LEU A 63 -7.70 -1.77 -17.84
N ALA A 64 -6.43 -1.62 -18.23
CA ALA A 64 -6.06 -0.91 -19.45
C ALA A 64 -6.62 -1.58 -20.70
N PHE A 65 -6.51 -2.91 -20.79
CA PHE A 65 -7.02 -3.67 -21.92
C PHE A 65 -8.54 -3.51 -22.04
N PHE A 66 -9.32 -3.82 -21.01
CA PHE A 66 -10.78 -3.75 -21.12
C PHE A 66 -11.31 -2.32 -21.28
N SER A 67 -10.66 -1.33 -20.67
CA SER A 67 -11.12 0.06 -20.77
C SER A 67 -10.76 0.69 -22.11
N TYR A 68 -9.51 0.56 -22.55
CA TYR A 68 -9.05 1.23 -23.76
C TYR A 68 -9.29 0.45 -25.05
N ARG A 69 -9.31 -0.90 -25.00
CA ARG A 69 -9.56 -1.74 -26.19
C ARG A 69 -11.03 -2.10 -26.37
N HIS A 70 -11.74 -2.35 -25.26
CA HIS A 70 -13.13 -2.81 -25.29
C HIS A 70 -14.16 -1.74 -24.88
N GLY A 71 -13.71 -0.55 -24.48
CA GLY A 71 -14.62 0.55 -24.09
C GLY A 71 -15.41 0.28 -22.82
N LEU A 72 -14.96 -0.66 -21.98
CA LEU A 72 -15.62 -0.98 -20.71
C LEU A 72 -15.22 0.01 -19.60
N PRO A 73 -15.97 0.09 -18.49
CA PRO A 73 -15.63 0.97 -17.37
C PRO A 73 -14.26 0.63 -16.74
N LEU A 74 -13.54 1.65 -16.26
CA LEU A 74 -12.25 1.52 -15.56
C LEU A 74 -12.44 1.04 -14.11
N THR A 75 -13.01 -0.16 -13.95
CA THR A 75 -13.40 -0.76 -12.67
C THR A 75 -13.07 -2.26 -12.68
N LEU A 76 -12.84 -2.86 -11.50
CA LEU A 76 -12.40 -4.27 -11.41
C LEU A 76 -13.44 -5.26 -11.97
N ARG A 77 -14.74 -4.95 -11.92
CA ARG A 77 -15.77 -5.77 -12.59
C ARG A 77 -15.48 -6.06 -14.07
N SER A 78 -14.79 -5.15 -14.78
CA SER A 78 -14.50 -5.31 -16.21
C SER A 78 -13.57 -6.48 -16.49
N ALA A 79 -12.77 -6.89 -15.49
CA ALA A 79 -11.96 -8.11 -15.56
C ALA A 79 -12.79 -9.38 -15.74
N LEU A 80 -14.05 -9.38 -15.28
CA LEU A 80 -14.94 -10.54 -15.38
C LEU A 80 -15.70 -10.61 -16.70
N TYR A 81 -15.65 -9.57 -17.53
CA TYR A 81 -16.39 -9.51 -18.79
C TYR A 81 -16.17 -10.74 -19.71
N PRO A 82 -14.95 -11.29 -19.87
CA PRO A 82 -14.74 -12.50 -20.67
C PRO A 82 -15.48 -13.74 -20.16
N ILE A 83 -15.79 -13.79 -18.86
CA ILE A 83 -16.38 -14.97 -18.20
C ILE A 83 -17.89 -14.83 -18.11
N ILE A 84 -18.40 -13.65 -17.73
CA ILE A 84 -19.82 -13.44 -17.42
C ILE A 84 -20.54 -12.48 -18.40
N GLY A 85 -19.83 -11.92 -19.37
CA GLY A 85 -20.37 -10.99 -20.37
C GLY A 85 -20.98 -9.74 -19.74
N ASP A 86 -22.12 -9.29 -20.25
CA ASP A 86 -22.84 -8.10 -19.76
C ASP A 86 -23.38 -8.23 -18.32
N ARG A 87 -23.29 -9.42 -17.69
CA ARG A 87 -23.64 -9.59 -16.28
C ARG A 87 -22.71 -8.83 -15.32
N ILE A 88 -21.62 -8.25 -15.81
CA ILE A 88 -20.80 -7.29 -15.05
C ILE A 88 -21.58 -6.07 -14.55
N TYR A 89 -22.70 -5.72 -15.20
CA TYR A 89 -23.57 -4.62 -14.76
C TYR A 89 -24.58 -5.04 -13.69
N GLY A 90 -24.59 -6.33 -13.33
CA GLY A 90 -25.47 -6.88 -12.29
C GLY A 90 -24.78 -7.11 -10.95
N PRO A 91 -25.44 -7.86 -10.04
CA PRO A 91 -24.97 -8.08 -8.67
C PRO A 91 -23.55 -8.67 -8.57
N LEU A 92 -23.16 -9.55 -9.50
CA LEU A 92 -21.82 -10.16 -9.50
C LEU A 92 -20.71 -9.13 -9.73
N GLY A 93 -20.89 -8.20 -10.67
CA GLY A 93 -19.91 -7.15 -10.90
C GLY A 93 -19.86 -6.15 -9.75
N HIS A 94 -21.01 -5.81 -9.16
CA HIS A 94 -21.06 -4.97 -7.96
C HIS A 94 -20.33 -5.59 -6.77
N ALA A 95 -20.48 -6.90 -6.54
CA ALA A 95 -19.79 -7.60 -5.46
C ALA A 95 -18.26 -7.49 -5.59
N VAL A 96 -17.72 -7.65 -6.81
CA VAL A 96 -16.28 -7.51 -7.07
C VAL A 96 -15.79 -6.09 -6.83
N ASP A 97 -16.53 -5.08 -7.29
CA ASP A 97 -16.15 -3.69 -7.05
C ASP A 97 -16.21 -3.34 -5.57
N ILE A 98 -17.22 -3.80 -4.84
CA ILE A 98 -17.32 -3.61 -3.38
C ILE A 98 -16.09 -4.22 -2.70
N PHE A 99 -15.73 -5.45 -3.07
CA PHE A 99 -14.54 -6.10 -2.53
C PHE A 99 -13.26 -5.32 -2.84
N ALA A 100 -13.11 -4.83 -4.07
CA ALA A 100 -11.97 -4.03 -4.49
C ALA A 100 -11.87 -2.69 -3.73
N VAL A 101 -13.00 -2.02 -3.52
CA VAL A 101 -13.06 -0.77 -2.74
C VAL A 101 -12.69 -1.04 -1.29
N ILE A 102 -13.27 -2.06 -0.66
CA ILE A 102 -12.95 -2.44 0.71
C ILE A 102 -11.46 -2.78 0.86
N GLY A 103 -10.91 -3.60 -0.04
CA GLY A 103 -9.49 -3.95 -0.04
C GLY A 103 -8.59 -2.72 -0.19
N THR A 104 -8.97 -1.78 -1.06
CA THR A 104 -8.25 -0.51 -1.24
C THR A 104 -8.30 0.34 0.03
N VAL A 105 -9.48 0.46 0.67
CA VAL A 105 -9.64 1.22 1.92
C VAL A 105 -8.76 0.65 3.03
N PHE A 106 -8.76 -0.67 3.22
CA PHE A 106 -7.90 -1.31 4.23
C PHE A 106 -6.41 -1.13 3.93
N GLY A 107 -6.00 -1.25 2.66
CA GLY A 107 -4.60 -1.03 2.26
C GLY A 107 -4.14 0.40 2.52
N VAL A 108 -4.96 1.38 2.15
CA VAL A 108 -4.68 2.81 2.38
C VAL A 108 -4.66 3.14 3.87
N ALA A 109 -5.64 2.64 4.65
CA ALA A 109 -5.72 2.87 6.09
C ALA A 109 -4.50 2.31 6.83
N THR A 110 -4.04 1.11 6.47
CA THR A 110 -2.85 0.48 7.05
C THR A 110 -1.60 1.30 6.78
N SER A 111 -1.41 1.73 5.52
CA SER A 111 -0.29 2.59 5.13
C SER A 111 -0.30 3.92 5.89
N LEU A 112 -1.45 4.58 6.01
CA LEU A 112 -1.61 5.81 6.78
C LEU A 112 -1.28 5.62 8.27
N GLY A 113 -1.73 4.51 8.87
CA GLY A 113 -1.42 4.16 10.25
C GLY A 113 0.09 4.07 10.50
N TYR A 114 0.83 3.34 9.66
CA TYR A 114 2.29 3.28 9.76
C TYR A 114 2.95 4.66 9.62
N GLY A 115 2.44 5.52 8.74
CA GLY A 115 2.98 6.86 8.56
C GLY A 115 2.83 7.71 9.80
N VAL A 116 1.67 7.64 10.45
CA VAL A 116 1.39 8.38 11.69
C VAL A 116 2.23 7.85 12.85
N LEU A 117 2.43 6.54 12.95
CA LEU A 117 3.35 5.95 13.94
C LEU A 117 4.77 6.49 13.74
N GLN A 118 5.25 6.55 12.50
CA GLN A 118 6.58 7.06 12.18
C GLN A 118 6.72 8.55 12.48
N VAL A 119 5.72 9.38 12.14
CA VAL A 119 5.69 10.81 12.47
C VAL A 119 5.67 11.02 13.97
N ASN A 120 4.81 10.30 14.70
CA ASN A 120 4.71 10.45 16.15
C ASN A 120 6.01 10.04 16.86
N ALA A 121 6.67 8.97 16.41
CA ALA A 121 7.99 8.58 16.92
C ALA A 121 9.04 9.67 16.66
N GLY A 122 9.04 10.29 15.48
CA GLY A 122 9.93 11.41 15.16
C GLY A 122 9.67 12.64 16.05
N LEU A 123 8.40 12.98 16.27
CA LEU A 123 8.00 14.08 17.16
C LEU A 123 8.33 13.80 18.63
N ASN A 124 8.19 12.57 19.08
CA ASN A 124 8.65 12.14 20.41
C ASN A 124 10.16 12.34 20.56
N HIS A 125 10.94 11.91 19.56
CA HIS A 125 12.40 12.05 19.57
C HIS A 125 12.87 13.52 19.61
N LEU A 126 12.21 14.41 18.87
CA LEU A 126 12.60 15.82 18.75
C LEU A 126 12.03 16.71 19.87
N PHE A 127 10.79 16.47 20.28
CA PHE A 127 10.02 17.38 21.14
C PHE A 127 9.46 16.71 22.40
N GLY A 128 9.68 15.41 22.61
CA GLY A 128 9.18 14.67 23.77
C GLY A 128 7.67 14.40 23.77
N LEU A 129 6.99 14.58 22.63
CA LEU A 129 5.55 14.30 22.50
C LEU A 129 5.22 12.84 22.85
N PRO A 130 4.19 12.55 23.66
CA PRO A 130 3.90 11.19 24.10
C PRO A 130 3.41 10.31 22.95
N ILE A 131 3.84 9.04 22.95
CA ILE A 131 3.39 8.04 21.98
C ILE A 131 2.14 7.35 22.53
N ASN A 132 0.96 7.89 22.21
CA ASN A 132 -0.32 7.29 22.56
C ASN A 132 -1.34 7.46 21.43
N GLU A 133 -2.46 6.76 21.54
CA GLU A 133 -3.53 6.74 20.53
C GLU A 133 -4.14 8.12 20.30
N THR A 134 -4.28 8.94 21.34
CA THR A 134 -4.85 10.29 21.22
C THR A 134 -4.01 11.17 20.30
N VAL A 135 -2.69 11.20 20.48
CA VAL A 135 -1.80 11.99 19.61
C VAL A 135 -1.84 11.46 18.18
N GLN A 136 -1.87 10.14 18.00
CA GLN A 136 -1.94 9.53 16.66
C GLN A 136 -3.24 9.88 15.94
N VAL A 137 -4.39 9.82 16.62
CA VAL A 137 -5.68 10.22 16.04
C VAL A 137 -5.68 11.70 15.64
N VAL A 138 -5.13 12.58 16.49
CA VAL A 138 -4.99 14.02 16.16
C VAL A 138 -4.11 14.21 14.92
N LEU A 139 -2.97 13.50 14.84
CA LEU A 139 -2.09 13.55 13.67
C LEU A 139 -2.79 13.07 12.40
N ILE A 140 -3.59 12.02 12.46
CA ILE A 140 -4.42 11.55 11.33
C ILE A 140 -5.34 12.68 10.86
N VAL A 141 -6.13 13.26 11.77
CA VAL A 141 -7.09 14.33 11.42
C VAL A 141 -6.38 15.52 10.78
N VAL A 142 -5.25 15.95 11.34
CA VAL A 142 -4.47 17.08 10.81
C VAL A 142 -3.89 16.77 9.43
N ILE A 143 -3.21 15.64 9.26
CA ILE A 143 -2.56 15.26 7.99
C ILE A 143 -3.62 15.08 6.89
N THR A 144 -4.72 14.37 7.19
CA THR A 144 -5.82 14.19 6.24
C THR A 144 -6.48 15.52 5.90
N GLY A 145 -6.74 16.39 6.89
CA GLY A 145 -7.31 17.72 6.66
C GLY A 145 -6.45 18.60 5.75
N LEU A 146 -5.13 18.62 5.97
CA LEU A 146 -4.19 19.34 5.11
C LEU A 146 -4.17 18.75 3.69
N ALA A 147 -4.12 17.43 3.55
CA ALA A 147 -4.13 16.76 2.25
C ALA A 147 -5.40 17.08 1.45
N THR A 148 -6.57 17.07 2.10
CA THR A 148 -7.85 17.43 1.48
C THR A 148 -7.89 18.89 1.08
N ALA A 149 -7.42 19.81 1.93
CA ALA A 149 -7.39 21.23 1.63
C ALA A 149 -6.51 21.54 0.41
N VAL A 150 -5.31 20.96 0.34
CA VAL A 150 -4.39 21.14 -0.81
C VAL A 150 -4.92 20.48 -2.08
N GLY A 151 -5.53 19.30 -1.97
CA GLY A 151 -6.14 18.60 -3.10
C GLY A 151 -7.32 19.37 -3.70
N GLY A 152 -8.17 19.96 -2.85
CA GLY A 152 -9.33 20.75 -3.28
C GLY A 152 -8.96 22.07 -3.97
N VAL A 153 -7.81 22.65 -3.65
CA VAL A 153 -7.30 23.89 -4.28
C VAL A 153 -6.85 23.65 -5.73
N ARG A 154 -6.46 22.42 -6.09
CA ARG A 154 -6.06 22.08 -7.47
C ARG A 154 -7.23 21.85 -8.44
N SER A 155 -8.44 21.71 -7.91
CA SER A 155 -9.67 21.51 -8.68
C SER A 155 -10.48 22.80 -8.89
N GLY A 156 -9.93 23.96 -8.53
CA GLY A 156 -10.50 25.29 -8.78
C GLY A 156 -9.79 26.03 -9.91
#